data_AF-A0A238BS57-F1
#
_entry.id   AF-A0A238BS57-F1
#
_cell.length_a   1.000
_cell.length_b   1.000
_cell.length_c   1.000
_cell.angle_alpha   90.00
_cell.angle_beta   90.00
_cell.angle_gamma   90.00
#
_symmetry.space_group_name_H-M   'P 1'
#
loop_
_entity.id
_entity.type
_entity.pdbx_description
1 polymer ?
#
loop_
_entity_poly.entity_id
_entity_poly.type
_entity_poly.pdbx_seq_one_letter_code
_entity_poly.pdbx_strand_id
1 'polypeptide(L)'
;ANDWKLEGVTRCVVQNFVDGINEENCIAVWQMCTKYLTDKIKKVKLTFLSWIKAFEYLLYTINGSVNNGYNLDYFRLKSDDLFEILNADLLKVNDEMDVWILLKRWISVDRKKRLPYFRQLLKSIRYNLLSDEQV
;
A
#
# COMPACT_ATOMS: atom_id res chain seq x y z
N ALA A 1 16.89 0.74 -17.93
CA ALA A 1 17.80 0.95 -16.78
C ALA A 1 18.08 -0.33 -16.02
N ASN A 2 17.06 -1.03 -15.49
CA ASN A 2 17.25 -2.28 -14.74
C ASN A 2 17.80 -3.44 -15.59
N ASP A 3 17.26 -3.65 -16.79
CA ASP A 3 17.74 -4.72 -17.68
C ASP A 3 19.21 -4.52 -18.09
N TRP A 4 19.66 -3.26 -18.05
CA TRP A 4 21.05 -2.86 -18.32
C TRP A 4 21.88 -2.68 -17.05
N LYS A 5 21.34 -3.04 -15.88
CA LYS A 5 22.00 -2.98 -14.56
C LYS A 5 22.58 -1.60 -14.20
N LEU A 6 21.94 -0.53 -14.66
CA LEU A 6 22.37 0.84 -14.43
C LEU A 6 21.88 1.36 -13.07
N GLU A 7 22.55 0.97 -11.99
CA GLU A 7 22.05 1.21 -10.62
C GLU A 7 21.86 2.68 -10.25
N GLY A 8 22.78 3.56 -10.68
CA GLY A 8 22.68 5.00 -10.43
C GLY A 8 21.47 5.63 -11.12
N VAL A 9 21.17 5.20 -12.36
CA VAL A 9 20.01 5.66 -13.13
C VAL A 9 18.72 5.14 -12.50
N THR A 10 18.64 3.85 -12.15
CA THR A 10 17.48 3.29 -11.45
C THR A 10 17.19 4.07 -10.17
N ARG A 11 18.22 4.39 -9.38
CA ARG A 11 18.06 5.15 -8.14
C ARG A 11 17.54 6.56 -8.38
N CYS A 12 18.10 7.28 -9.36
CA CYS A 12 17.65 8.62 -9.71
C CYS A 12 16.20 8.63 -10.19
N VAL A 13 15.83 7.67 -11.06
CA VAL A 13 14.44 7.53 -11.54
C VAL A 13 13.50 7.27 -10.37
N VAL A 14 13.83 6.33 -9.47
CA VAL A 14 12.99 6.05 -8.31
C VAL A 14 12.86 7.26 -7.39
N GLN A 15 13.95 7.98 -7.14
CA GLN A 15 13.92 9.18 -6.31
C GLN A 15 13.00 10.26 -6.91
N ASN A 16 13.08 10.49 -8.23
CA ASN A 16 12.22 11.47 -8.91
C ASN A 16 10.72 11.14 -8.75
N PHE A 17 10.36 9.86 -8.80
CA PHE A 17 8.97 9.44 -8.56
C PHE A 17 8.55 9.59 -7.10
N VAL A 18 9.44 9.33 -6.15
CA VAL A 18 9.18 9.54 -4.72
C VAL A 18 9.01 11.02 -4.40
N ASP A 19 9.81 11.89 -5.01
CA ASP A 19 9.70 13.34 -4.84
C ASP A 19 8.40 13.91 -5.46
N GLY A 20 7.84 13.22 -6.46
CA GLY A 20 6.57 13.55 -7.11
C GLY A 20 5.36 12.73 -6.65
N ILE A 21 5.43 12.11 -5.46
CA ILE A 21 4.33 11.29 -4.95
C ILE A 21 3.09 12.14 -4.63
N ASN A 22 1.90 11.62 -4.96
CA ASN A 22 0.62 12.25 -4.71
C ASN A 22 -0.48 11.20 -4.45
N GLU A 23 -1.71 11.64 -4.19
CA GLU A 23 -2.85 10.78 -3.83
C GLU A 23 -3.24 9.79 -4.95
N GLU A 24 -2.98 10.12 -6.21
CA GLU A 24 -3.32 9.31 -7.37
C GLU A 24 -2.27 8.22 -7.64
N ASN A 25 -0.98 8.53 -7.43
CA ASN A 25 0.13 7.68 -7.84
C ASN A 25 0.82 6.93 -6.69
N CYS A 26 0.44 7.17 -5.42
CA CYS A 26 1.17 6.66 -4.26
C CYS A 26 1.36 5.14 -4.26
N ILE A 27 0.34 4.37 -4.68
CA ILE A 27 0.43 2.91 -4.82
C ILE A 27 1.48 2.51 -5.85
N ALA A 28 1.43 3.12 -7.04
CA ALA A 28 2.36 2.81 -8.12
C ALA A 28 3.81 3.15 -7.72
N VAL A 29 4.02 4.29 -7.05
CA VAL A 29 5.33 4.70 -6.54
C VAL A 29 5.84 3.73 -5.47
N TRP A 30 4.98 3.32 -4.53
CA TRP A 30 5.34 2.32 -3.53
C TRP A 30 5.67 0.96 -4.15
N GLN A 31 4.83 0.44 -5.06
CA GLN A 31 5.09 -0.82 -5.75
C GLN A 31 6.37 -0.78 -6.58
N MET A 32 6.68 0.37 -7.20
CA MET A 32 7.95 0.57 -7.91
C MET A 32 9.13 0.53 -6.94
N CYS A 33 9.02 1.16 -5.77
CA CYS A 33 10.03 1.06 -4.71
C CYS A 33 10.21 -0.39 -4.26
N THR A 34 9.11 -1.10 -3.96
CA THR A 34 9.15 -2.52 -3.59
C THR A 34 9.83 -3.33 -4.69
N LYS A 35 9.41 -3.24 -5.95
CA LYS A 35 9.95 -4.04 -7.06
C LYS A 35 11.44 -3.83 -7.33
N TYR A 36 11.92 -2.58 -7.27
CA TYR A 36 13.27 -2.26 -7.74
C TYR A 36 14.26 -1.98 -6.62
N LEU A 37 13.79 -1.88 -5.37
CA LEU A 37 14.64 -1.67 -4.19
C LEU A 37 14.72 -2.90 -3.28
N THR A 38 13.77 -3.86 -3.33
CA THR A 38 13.77 -5.00 -2.39
C THR A 38 14.95 -5.97 -2.54
N ASP A 39 15.40 -6.26 -3.76
CA ASP A 39 16.55 -7.16 -4.00
C ASP A 39 17.90 -6.61 -3.46
N LYS A 40 17.92 -5.35 -3.02
CA LYS A 40 19.13 -4.65 -2.53
C LYS A 40 19.02 -4.12 -1.11
N ILE A 41 17.95 -4.49 -0.38
CA ILE A 41 17.61 -4.00 0.96
C ILE A 41 18.76 -4.09 1.98
N LYS A 42 19.79 -4.91 1.75
CA LYS A 42 20.91 -5.06 2.68
C LYS A 42 22.14 -4.16 2.43
N LYS A 43 22.19 -3.31 1.39
CA LYS A 43 23.45 -2.60 1.04
C LYS A 43 23.40 -1.08 0.93
N VAL A 44 22.25 -0.42 0.76
CA VAL A 44 22.24 1.05 0.51
C VAL A 44 21.13 1.77 1.28
N LYS A 45 21.53 2.54 2.31
CA LYS A 45 20.66 3.37 3.18
C LYS A 45 19.63 4.23 2.41
N LEU A 46 20.02 4.76 1.25
CA LEU A 46 19.17 5.64 0.44
C LEU A 46 17.94 4.91 -0.14
N THR A 47 18.09 3.64 -0.53
CA THR A 47 16.98 2.86 -1.11
C THR A 47 15.89 2.52 -0.08
N PHE A 48 16.29 2.27 1.17
CA PHE A 48 15.36 2.04 2.26
C PHE A 48 14.55 3.31 2.61
N LEU A 49 15.20 4.48 2.61
CA LEU A 49 14.52 5.75 2.89
C LEU A 49 13.46 6.11 1.83
N SER A 50 13.74 5.88 0.54
CA SER A 50 12.76 6.12 -0.53
C SER A 50 11.53 5.23 -0.38
N TRP A 51 11.72 3.95 -0.03
CA TRP A 51 10.63 3.02 0.24
C TRP A 51 9.80 3.46 1.46
N ILE A 52 10.45 3.81 2.58
CA ILE A 52 9.75 4.30 3.78
C ILE A 52 8.90 5.51 3.45
N LYS A 53 9.48 6.52 2.79
CA LYS A 53 8.74 7.75 2.42
C LYS A 53 7.51 7.44 1.57
N ALA A 54 7.65 6.58 0.57
CA ALA A 54 6.54 6.20 -0.29
C ALA A 54 5.45 5.45 0.49
N PHE A 55 5.85 4.52 1.38
CA PHE A 55 4.92 3.74 2.16
C PHE A 55 4.20 4.58 3.23
N GLU A 56 4.91 5.44 3.97
CA GLU A 56 4.31 6.35 4.95
C GLU A 56 3.30 7.30 4.29
N TYR A 57 3.65 7.89 3.15
CA TYR A 57 2.74 8.75 2.41
C TYR A 57 1.49 7.98 1.95
N LEU A 58 1.68 6.77 1.42
CA LEU A 58 0.58 5.88 1.04
C LEU A 58 -0.33 5.59 2.24
N LEU A 59 0.22 5.18 3.38
CA LEU A 59 -0.56 4.89 4.59
C LEU A 59 -1.33 6.12 5.10
N TYR A 60 -0.77 7.32 4.93
CA TYR A 60 -1.42 8.57 5.31
C TYR A 60 -2.60 8.92 4.40
N THR A 61 -2.50 8.70 3.08
CA THR A 61 -3.50 9.17 2.10
C THR A 61 -4.50 8.10 1.66
N ILE A 62 -4.18 6.80 1.79
CA ILE A 62 -4.90 5.75 1.06
C ILE A 62 -6.40 5.68 1.41
N ASN A 63 -6.75 5.85 2.69
CA ASN A 63 -8.15 5.84 3.11
C ASN A 63 -8.94 6.98 2.42
N GLY A 64 -8.40 8.20 2.49
CA GLY A 64 -9.03 9.38 1.86
C GLY A 64 -9.08 9.27 0.34
N SER A 65 -7.98 8.93 -0.31
CA SER A 65 -7.87 8.83 -1.77
C SER A 65 -8.79 7.75 -2.37
N VAL A 66 -8.94 6.59 -1.70
CA VAL A 66 -9.88 5.55 -2.12
C VAL A 66 -11.33 5.98 -1.88
N ASN A 67 -11.61 6.69 -0.78
CA ASN A 67 -12.95 7.21 -0.50
C ASN A 67 -13.39 8.29 -1.49
N ASN A 68 -12.46 9.12 -1.93
CA ASN A 68 -12.69 10.20 -2.91
C ASN A 68 -12.59 9.72 -4.37
N GLY A 69 -12.16 8.47 -4.61
CA GLY A 69 -12.06 7.90 -5.95
C GLY A 69 -10.80 8.32 -6.73
N TYR A 70 -9.81 8.91 -6.07
CA TYR A 70 -8.56 9.35 -6.70
C TYR A 70 -7.56 8.23 -6.94
N ASN A 71 -7.66 7.11 -6.19
CA ASN A 71 -6.71 6.00 -6.31
C ASN A 71 -7.36 4.71 -6.83
N LEU A 72 -7.47 4.58 -8.16
CA LEU A 72 -8.02 3.38 -8.81
C LEU A 72 -7.09 2.17 -8.73
N ASP A 73 -5.78 2.40 -8.57
CA ASP A 73 -4.79 1.32 -8.47
C ASP A 73 -4.99 0.48 -7.19
N TYR A 74 -5.68 1.03 -6.18
CA TYR A 74 -6.07 0.30 -4.98
C TYR A 74 -6.86 -0.97 -5.32
N PHE A 75 -7.78 -0.85 -6.28
CA PHE A 75 -8.61 -1.98 -6.70
C PHE A 75 -7.84 -3.01 -7.52
N ARG A 76 -6.60 -2.74 -7.91
CA ARG A 76 -5.73 -3.65 -8.67
C ARG A 76 -4.67 -4.33 -7.80
N LEU A 77 -4.55 -3.93 -6.53
CA LEU A 77 -3.63 -4.54 -5.57
C LEU A 77 -3.83 -6.06 -5.48
N LYS A 78 -2.70 -6.77 -5.31
CA LYS A 78 -2.69 -8.18 -4.92
C LYS A 78 -3.09 -8.31 -3.45
N SER A 79 -3.50 -9.51 -3.03
CA SER A 79 -3.89 -9.78 -1.65
C SER A 79 -2.77 -9.48 -0.65
N ASP A 80 -1.52 -9.80 -0.99
CA ASP A 80 -0.39 -9.63 -0.08
C ASP A 80 -0.05 -8.14 0.11
N ASP A 81 0.02 -7.39 -0.99
CA ASP A 81 0.20 -5.93 -0.95
C ASP A 81 -0.94 -5.25 -0.16
N LEU A 82 -2.19 -5.67 -0.39
CA LEU A 82 -3.33 -5.15 0.36
C LEU A 82 -3.22 -5.47 1.85
N PHE A 83 -2.83 -6.69 2.19
CA PHE A 83 -2.64 -7.10 3.59
C PHE A 83 -1.58 -6.24 4.27
N GLU A 84 -0.44 -6.00 3.61
CA GLU A 84 0.64 -5.16 4.12
C GLU A 84 0.16 -3.75 4.44
N ILE A 85 -0.65 -3.16 3.56
CA ILE A 85 -1.22 -1.82 3.75
C ILE A 85 -2.23 -1.81 4.90
N LEU A 86 -3.20 -2.73 4.89
CA LEU A 86 -4.29 -2.75 5.88
C LEU A 86 -3.80 -3.13 7.28
N ASN A 87 -2.76 -3.95 7.38
CA ASN A 87 -2.22 -4.40 8.66
C ASN A 87 -1.23 -3.39 9.28
N ALA A 88 -0.85 -2.34 8.56
CA ALA A 88 0.18 -1.40 9.01
C ALA A 88 -0.29 -0.52 10.18
N ASP A 89 0.55 -0.43 11.21
CA ASP A 89 0.26 0.36 12.43
C ASP A 89 0.05 1.85 12.17
N LEU A 90 0.69 2.39 11.13
CA LEU A 90 0.63 3.80 10.79
C LEU A 90 -0.47 4.14 9.77
N LEU A 91 -1.32 3.17 9.40
CA LEU A 91 -2.44 3.41 8.49
C LEU A 91 -3.37 4.49 9.05
N LYS A 92 -3.57 5.58 8.31
CA LYS A 92 -4.39 6.71 8.76
C LYS A 92 -5.87 6.42 8.51
N VAL A 93 -6.54 5.95 9.55
CA VAL A 93 -7.99 5.74 9.62
C VAL A 93 -8.60 6.50 10.81
N ASN A 94 -9.92 6.69 10.81
CA ASN A 94 -10.63 7.27 11.95
C ASN A 94 -10.87 6.21 13.03
N ASP A 95 -11.32 5.03 12.60
CA ASP A 95 -11.54 3.86 13.43
C ASP A 95 -11.26 2.58 12.65
N GLU A 96 -11.33 1.43 13.32
CA GLU A 96 -11.05 0.13 12.71
C GLU A 96 -12.11 -0.28 11.67
N MET A 97 -13.30 0.33 11.71
CA MET A 97 -14.35 0.08 10.72
C MET A 97 -13.96 0.62 9.33
N ASP A 98 -13.15 1.67 9.25
CA ASP A 98 -12.58 2.13 7.98
C ASP A 98 -11.72 1.03 7.32
N VAL A 99 -10.94 0.27 8.10
CA VAL A 99 -10.12 -0.85 7.60
C VAL A 99 -11.02 -1.93 6.99
N TRP A 100 -12.13 -2.25 7.66
CA TRP A 100 -13.15 -3.14 7.14
C TRP A 100 -13.77 -2.61 5.84
N ILE A 101 -14.12 -1.32 5.78
CA ILE A 101 -14.71 -0.69 4.59
C ILE A 101 -13.76 -0.80 3.40
N LEU A 102 -12.47 -0.49 3.61
CA LEU A 102 -11.42 -0.62 2.59
C LEU A 102 -11.32 -2.06 2.05
N LEU A 103 -11.24 -3.04 2.95
CA LEU A 103 -11.24 -4.46 2.58
C LEU A 103 -12.50 -4.86 1.80
N LYS A 104 -13.67 -4.48 2.30
CA LYS A 104 -14.97 -4.79 1.68
C LYS A 104 -15.06 -4.21 0.27
N ARG A 105 -14.62 -2.97 0.07
CA ARG A 105 -14.56 -2.32 -1.25
C ARG A 105 -13.67 -3.08 -2.21
N TRP A 106 -12.48 -3.50 -1.76
CA TRP A 106 -11.59 -4.33 -2.59
C TRP A 106 -12.24 -5.66 -2.97
N ILE A 107 -12.86 -6.38 -2.04
CA ILE A 107 -13.53 -7.66 -2.33
C ILE A 107 -14.67 -7.48 -3.33
N SER A 108 -15.42 -6.38 -3.21
CA SER A 108 -16.62 -6.14 -4.00
C SER A 108 -16.36 -6.00 -5.51
N VAL A 109 -15.13 -5.64 -5.91
CA VAL A 109 -14.74 -5.52 -7.34
C VAL A 109 -14.76 -6.87 -8.06
N ASP A 110 -14.28 -7.94 -7.41
CA ASP A 110 -14.31 -9.30 -7.96
C ASP A 110 -14.49 -10.32 -6.84
N ARG A 111 -15.72 -10.40 -6.33
CA ARG A 111 -16.04 -11.26 -5.17
C ARG A 111 -15.62 -12.71 -5.41
N LYS A 112 -15.80 -13.24 -6.63
CA LYS A 112 -15.50 -14.64 -6.94
C LYS A 112 -14.01 -14.94 -6.80
N LYS A 113 -13.14 -14.06 -7.30
CA LYS A 113 -11.68 -14.25 -7.19
C LYS A 113 -11.11 -13.83 -5.84
N ARG A 114 -11.76 -12.91 -5.13
CA ARG A 114 -11.20 -12.26 -3.93
C ARG A 114 -11.64 -12.89 -2.60
N LEU A 115 -12.81 -13.51 -2.56
CA LEU A 115 -13.32 -14.17 -1.36
C LEU A 115 -12.39 -15.26 -0.78
N PRO A 116 -11.62 -16.03 -1.58
CA PRO A 116 -10.65 -16.98 -1.05
C PRO A 116 -9.60 -16.34 -0.12
N TYR A 117 -9.23 -15.08 -0.34
CA TYR A 117 -8.24 -14.36 0.49
C TYR A 117 -8.85 -13.71 1.73
N PHE A 118 -10.18 -13.71 1.84
CA PHE A 118 -10.90 -12.98 2.89
C PHE A 118 -10.42 -13.34 4.30
N ARG A 119 -10.26 -14.64 4.59
CA ARG A 119 -9.84 -15.10 5.92
C ARG A 119 -8.44 -14.62 6.31
N GLN A 120 -7.53 -14.51 5.33
CA GLN A 120 -6.20 -13.95 5.57
C GLN A 120 -6.29 -12.44 5.79
N LEU A 121 -7.02 -11.74 4.93
CA LEU A 121 -7.17 -10.29 5.00
C LEU A 121 -7.92 -9.82 6.25
N LEU A 122 -8.88 -10.59 6.76
CA LEU A 122 -9.56 -10.28 8.03
C LEU A 122 -8.60 -10.15 9.22
N LYS A 123 -7.39 -10.71 9.15
CA LYS A 123 -6.39 -10.57 10.20
C LYS A 123 -5.80 -9.16 10.29
N SER A 124 -5.98 -8.33 9.25
CA SER A 124 -5.57 -6.93 9.31
C SER A 124 -6.49 -6.10 10.20
N ILE A 125 -7.68 -6.61 10.52
CA ILE A 125 -8.67 -5.92 11.35
C ILE A 125 -8.37 -6.22 12.82
N ARG A 126 -8.14 -5.16 13.59
CA ARG A 126 -7.83 -5.22 15.02
C ARG A 126 -9.12 -5.22 15.82
N TYR A 127 -9.70 -6.41 16.01
CA TYR A 127 -10.98 -6.56 16.71
C TYR A 127 -11.02 -5.94 18.12
N ASN A 128 -9.87 -5.82 18.78
CA ASN A 128 -9.74 -5.15 20.07
C ASN A 128 -9.90 -3.62 20.02
N LEU A 129 -9.98 -3.03 18.83
CA LEU A 129 -10.21 -1.60 18.58
C LEU A 129 -11.62 -1.32 18.05
N LEU A 130 -12.46 -2.34 17.86
CA LEU A 130 -13.88 -2.18 17.52
C LEU A 130 -14.69 -1.85 18.78
N SER A 131 -15.71 -1.00 18.66
CA SER A 131 -16.67 -0.77 19.74
C SER A 131 -17.67 -1.93 19.86
N ASP A 132 -18.33 -2.07 21.01
CA ASP A 132 -19.35 -3.11 21.24
C ASP A 132 -20.52 -3.04 20.23
N GLU A 133 -20.77 -1.88 19.63
CA GLU A 133 -21.79 -1.69 18.57
C GLU A 133 -21.30 -2.15 17.18
N GLN A 134 -19.99 -2.33 17.02
CA GLN A 134 -19.31 -2.66 15.75
C GLN A 134 -18.84 -4.13 15.67
N VAL A 135 -18.86 -4.86 16.79
CA VAL A 135 -18.56 -6.31 16.88
C VAL A 135 -19.77 -7.14 16.47
#